data_AF-A0AAE3P3E6-F1
#
_entry.id   AF-A0AAE3P3E6-F1
#
_cell.length_a   1.000
_cell.length_b   1.000
_cell.length_c   1.000
_cell.angle_alpha   90.00
_cell.angle_beta   90.00
_cell.angle_gamma   90.00
#
_symmetry.space_group_name_H-M   'P 1'
#
loop_
_entity.id
_entity.type
_entity.pdbx_description
1 polymer ?
#
loop_
_entity_poly.entity_id
_entity_poly.type
_entity_poly.pdbx_seq_one_letter_code
_entity_poly.pdbx_strand_id
1 'polypeptide(L)'
;MTIITISFFWNYTNLKQKREIIAHQTAKSFFDLLVIIRHWNASHGGAYVSVTKKTLPNPYLRVPFRDIKVSDNLILTKVNLAYMTRQLSEIANKKEGVHFHITSLKPVNPKNKPTPMEEKFLKDFEKGIKETGVFIKKGEKTFYFYMAPLRTEKVCLKCHAKQGYKVGDING
;
A
#
# COMPACT_ATOMS: atom_id res chain seq x y z
N MET A 1 15.47 2.94 47.19
CA MET A 1 14.96 3.78 46.09
C MET A 1 15.67 3.55 44.75
N THR A 2 16.98 3.28 44.73
CA THR A 2 17.77 3.06 43.49
C THR A 2 17.32 1.83 42.68
N ILE A 3 16.99 0.71 43.34
CA ILE A 3 16.52 -0.51 42.64
C ILE A 3 15.14 -0.28 41.97
N ILE A 4 14.25 0.47 42.63
CA ILE A 4 12.91 0.78 42.11
C ILE A 4 13.02 1.69 40.87
N THR A 5 13.88 2.71 40.92
CA THR A 5 14.09 3.64 39.79
C THR A 5 14.76 2.96 38.60
N ILE A 6 15.76 2.10 38.82
CA ILE A 6 16.38 1.28 37.76
C ILE A 6 15.36 0.31 37.15
N SER A 7 14.58 -0.39 37.99
CA SER A 7 13.53 -1.31 37.54
C SER A 7 12.46 -0.59 36.72
N PHE A 8 12.02 0.60 37.16
CA PHE A 8 11.08 1.43 36.42
C PHE A 8 11.63 1.88 35.06
N PHE A 9 12.87 2.37 35.02
CA PHE A 9 13.51 2.81 33.78
C PHE A 9 13.69 1.64 32.79
N TRP A 10 14.09 0.48 33.28
CA TRP A 10 14.16 -0.75 32.48
C TRP A 10 12.77 -1.12 31.96
N ASN A 11 11.75 -1.13 32.82
CA ASN A 11 10.40 -1.48 32.40
C ASN A 11 9.87 -0.51 31.34
N TYR A 12 10.11 0.79 31.52
CA TYR A 12 9.72 1.83 30.58
C TYR A 12 10.39 1.67 29.20
N THR A 13 11.70 1.42 29.18
CA THR A 13 12.44 1.19 27.93
C THR A 13 11.98 -0.10 27.23
N ASN A 14 11.77 -1.18 27.98
CA ASN A 14 11.18 -2.42 27.47
C ASN A 14 9.78 -2.20 26.88
N LEU A 15 8.92 -1.42 27.55
CA LEU A 15 7.57 -1.12 27.07
C LEU A 15 7.61 -0.35 25.75
N LYS A 16 8.53 0.62 25.63
CA LYS A 16 8.70 1.39 24.40
C LYS A 16 9.15 0.50 23.23
N GLN A 17 10.14 -0.37 23.46
CA GLN A 17 10.61 -1.32 22.44
C GLN A 17 9.53 -2.32 22.02
N LYS A 18 8.81 -2.91 23.00
CA LYS A 18 7.70 -3.83 22.72
C LYS A 18 6.60 -3.16 21.89
N ARG A 19 6.26 -1.92 22.21
CA ARG A 19 5.29 -1.14 21.44
C ARG A 19 5.73 -0.96 19.99
N GLU A 20 7.00 -0.65 19.76
CA GLU A 20 7.55 -0.50 18.42
C GLU A 20 7.55 -1.81 17.63
N ILE A 21 7.99 -2.92 18.24
CA ILE A 21 8.00 -4.25 17.61
C ILE A 21 6.58 -4.67 17.21
N ILE A 22 5.60 -4.54 18.12
CA ILE A 22 4.21 -4.92 17.84
C ILE A 22 3.63 -4.05 16.72
N ALA A 23 3.86 -2.74 16.75
CA ALA A 23 3.39 -1.83 15.72
C ALA A 23 4.02 -2.16 14.36
N HIS A 24 5.32 -2.43 14.33
CA HIS A 24 6.05 -2.86 13.14
C HIS A 24 5.51 -4.15 12.56
N GLN A 25 5.43 -5.21 13.36
CA GLN A 25 4.95 -6.53 12.92
C GLN A 25 3.49 -6.48 12.44
N THR A 26 2.65 -5.70 13.12
CA THR A 26 1.26 -5.49 12.71
C THR A 26 1.18 -4.80 11.35
N ALA A 27 1.90 -3.69 11.17
CA ALA A 27 1.89 -2.95 9.91
C ALA A 27 2.49 -3.75 8.75
N LYS A 28 3.59 -4.47 9.01
CA LYS A 28 4.19 -5.42 8.06
C LYS A 28 3.22 -6.53 7.65
N SER A 29 2.47 -7.10 8.60
CA SER A 29 1.48 -8.14 8.29
C SER A 29 0.37 -7.64 7.35
N PHE A 30 -0.11 -6.40 7.55
CA PHE A 30 -1.07 -5.80 6.63
C PHE A 30 -0.47 -5.51 5.25
N PHE A 31 0.79 -5.06 5.20
CA PHE A 31 1.50 -4.87 3.93
C PHE A 31 1.65 -6.20 3.18
N ASP A 32 2.14 -7.24 3.85
CA ASP A 32 2.31 -8.58 3.28
C ASP A 32 0.98 -9.13 2.75
N LEU A 33 -0.12 -8.93 3.47
CA LEU A 33 -1.47 -9.28 3.00
C LEU A 33 -1.84 -8.54 1.70
N LEU A 34 -1.56 -7.23 1.61
CA LEU A 34 -1.80 -6.46 0.38
C LEU A 34 -0.94 -6.95 -0.79
N VAL A 35 0.30 -7.37 -0.53
CA VAL A 35 1.18 -7.97 -1.55
C VAL A 35 0.66 -9.33 -2.02
N ILE A 36 0.14 -10.17 -1.12
CA ILE A 36 -0.49 -11.45 -1.50
C ILE A 36 -1.72 -11.19 -2.38
N ILE A 37 -2.59 -10.26 -1.98
CA ILE A 37 -3.78 -9.87 -2.75
C ILE A 37 -3.39 -9.29 -4.12
N ARG A 38 -2.30 -8.52 -4.18
CA ARG A 38 -1.70 -8.04 -5.44
C ARG A 38 -1.36 -9.18 -6.38
N HIS A 39 -0.62 -10.15 -5.87
CA HIS A 39 -0.18 -11.27 -6.68
C HIS A 39 -1.38 -12.07 -7.19
N TRP A 40 -2.35 -12.36 -6.32
CA TRP A 40 -3.61 -13.01 -6.71
C TRP A 40 -4.35 -12.22 -7.79
N ASN A 41 -4.59 -10.92 -7.61
CA ASN A 41 -5.29 -10.08 -8.59
C ASN A 41 -4.55 -10.04 -9.95
N ALA A 42 -3.23 -9.89 -9.93
CA ALA A 42 -2.41 -9.83 -11.14
C ALA A 42 -2.36 -11.17 -11.87
N SER A 43 -2.31 -12.29 -11.15
CA SER A 43 -2.31 -13.64 -11.73
C SER A 43 -3.58 -13.93 -12.55
N HIS A 44 -4.73 -13.41 -12.12
CA HIS A 44 -6.01 -13.49 -12.82
C HIS A 44 -6.21 -12.41 -13.90
N GLY A 45 -5.26 -11.48 -14.06
CA GLY A 45 -5.38 -10.35 -14.99
C GLY A 45 -6.35 -9.26 -14.52
N GLY A 46 -6.68 -9.21 -13.23
CA GLY A 46 -7.67 -8.32 -12.61
C GLY A 46 -8.96 -9.04 -12.21
N ALA A 47 -9.82 -8.34 -11.46
CA ALA A 47 -11.14 -8.84 -11.07
C ALA A 47 -12.23 -7.92 -11.64
N TYR A 48 -13.32 -8.50 -12.16
CA TYR A 48 -14.47 -7.72 -12.61
C TYR A 48 -15.41 -7.42 -11.46
N VAL A 49 -15.89 -6.18 -11.39
CA VAL A 49 -16.92 -5.74 -10.44
C VAL A 49 -17.94 -4.89 -11.16
N SER A 50 -19.16 -4.83 -10.63
CA SER A 50 -20.22 -3.99 -11.19
C SER A 50 -19.86 -2.51 -11.10
N VAL A 51 -20.11 -1.78 -12.19
CA VAL A 51 -20.04 -0.33 -12.20
C VAL A 51 -21.15 0.23 -11.32
N THR A 52 -20.78 1.11 -10.39
CA THR A 52 -21.72 1.80 -9.50
C THR A 52 -21.29 3.25 -9.33
N LYS A 53 -22.11 4.08 -8.67
CA LYS A 53 -21.70 5.45 -8.29
C LYS A 53 -20.41 5.49 -7.46
N LYS A 54 -20.09 4.43 -6.71
CA LYS A 54 -18.88 4.31 -5.89
C LYS A 54 -17.71 3.64 -6.61
N THR A 55 -17.99 2.87 -7.67
CA THR A 55 -17.01 2.12 -8.44
C THR A 55 -17.19 2.43 -9.91
N LEU A 56 -16.51 3.48 -10.36
CA LEU A 56 -16.47 3.86 -11.78
C LEU A 56 -15.32 3.14 -12.50
N PRO A 57 -15.38 2.97 -13.84
CA PRO A 57 -14.26 2.51 -14.62
C PRO A 57 -12.98 3.30 -14.35
N ASN A 58 -11.85 2.61 -14.21
CA ASN A 58 -10.57 3.26 -13.95
C ASN A 58 -10.02 3.90 -15.23
N PRO A 59 -9.94 5.24 -15.34
CA PRO A 59 -9.45 5.90 -16.56
C PRO A 59 -7.96 5.65 -16.82
N TYR A 60 -7.20 5.29 -15.79
CA TYR A 60 -5.76 5.01 -15.88
C TYR A 60 -5.45 3.55 -16.26
N LEU A 61 -6.46 2.67 -16.28
CA LEU A 61 -6.28 1.28 -16.66
C LEU A 61 -6.52 1.11 -18.17
N ARG A 62 -5.45 0.95 -18.95
CA ARG A 62 -5.50 0.77 -20.40
C ARG A 62 -5.25 -0.69 -20.77
N VAL A 63 -6.30 -1.51 -20.75
CA VAL A 63 -6.25 -2.94 -21.09
C VAL A 63 -7.46 -3.35 -21.93
N PRO A 64 -7.34 -4.39 -22.77
CA PRO A 64 -8.49 -4.99 -23.44
C PRO A 64 -9.56 -5.47 -22.45
N PHE A 65 -10.81 -5.40 -22.89
CA PHE A 65 -11.98 -5.81 -22.10
C PHE A 65 -12.01 -5.16 -20.72
N ARG A 66 -11.56 -3.89 -20.59
CA ARG A 66 -11.60 -3.18 -19.30
C ARG A 66 -13.03 -3.12 -18.77
N ASP A 67 -13.96 -2.75 -19.64
CA ASP A 67 -15.38 -2.67 -19.33
C ASP A 67 -16.14 -3.64 -20.22
N ILE A 68 -17.13 -4.34 -19.65
CA ILE A 68 -17.96 -5.33 -20.34
C ILE A 68 -19.42 -4.98 -20.06
N LYS A 69 -20.21 -4.74 -21.12
CA LYS A 69 -21.67 -4.65 -21.03
C LYS A 69 -22.22 -6.07 -21.07
N VAL A 70 -22.80 -6.54 -19.96
CA VAL A 70 -23.41 -7.87 -19.84
C VAL A 70 -24.89 -7.81 -20.21
N SER A 71 -25.57 -6.73 -19.82
CA SER A 71 -26.95 -6.41 -20.20
C SER A 71 -27.17 -4.91 -20.14
N ASP A 72 -28.38 -4.43 -20.42
CA ASP A 72 -28.72 -3.00 -20.31
C ASP A 72 -28.52 -2.42 -18.90
N ASN A 73 -28.67 -3.26 -17.87
CA ASN A 73 -28.57 -2.85 -16.47
C ASN A 73 -27.29 -3.34 -15.77
N LEU A 74 -26.41 -4.06 -16.47
CA LEU A 74 -25.19 -4.61 -15.89
C LEU A 74 -23.97 -4.30 -16.76
N ILE A 75 -23.11 -3.43 -16.24
CA ILE A 75 -21.79 -3.15 -16.77
C ILE A 75 -20.77 -3.58 -15.72
N LEU A 76 -19.81 -4.40 -16.12
CA LEU A 76 -18.67 -4.77 -15.30
C LEU A 76 -17.46 -3.93 -15.69
N THR A 77 -16.63 -3.56 -14.72
CA THR A 77 -15.33 -2.94 -14.96
C THR A 77 -14.24 -3.72 -14.24
N LYS A 78 -13.06 -3.77 -14.85
CA LYS A 78 -11.88 -4.47 -14.33
C LYS A 78 -11.18 -3.64 -13.27
N VAL A 79 -11.04 -4.21 -12.09
CA VAL A 79 -10.31 -3.67 -10.95
C VAL A 79 -8.95 -4.34 -10.86
N ASN A 80 -7.90 -3.57 -11.12
CA ASN A 80 -6.53 -3.94 -10.82
C ASN A 80 -6.20 -3.62 -9.35
N LEU A 81 -5.06 -4.13 -8.86
CA LEU A 81 -4.65 -3.86 -7.48
C LEU A 81 -4.61 -2.36 -7.14
N ALA A 82 -3.95 -1.52 -7.95
CA ALA A 82 -3.80 -0.11 -7.60
C ALA A 82 -5.16 0.58 -7.36
N TYR A 83 -6.19 0.18 -8.10
CA TYR A 83 -7.55 0.62 -7.84
C TYR A 83 -8.15 -0.04 -6.59
N MET A 84 -7.98 -1.36 -6.41
CA MET A 84 -8.44 -2.07 -5.21
C MET A 84 -7.86 -1.49 -3.91
N THR A 85 -6.55 -1.24 -3.84
CA THR A 85 -5.90 -0.65 -2.66
C THR A 85 -6.47 0.73 -2.34
N ARG A 86 -6.80 1.54 -3.37
CA ARG A 86 -7.47 2.82 -3.16
C ARG A 86 -8.86 2.63 -2.54
N GLN A 87 -9.66 1.70 -3.05
CA GLN A 87 -10.98 1.42 -2.49
C GLN A 87 -10.90 0.87 -1.05
N LEU A 88 -9.95 -0.02 -0.78
CA LEU A 88 -9.68 -0.52 0.58
C LEU A 88 -9.24 0.61 1.51
N SER A 89 -8.38 1.52 1.04
CA SER A 89 -8.01 2.73 1.79
C SER A 89 -9.23 3.59 2.11
N GLU A 90 -10.08 3.87 1.12
CA GLU A 90 -11.31 4.65 1.32
C GLU A 90 -12.28 4.00 2.32
N ILE A 91 -12.35 2.66 2.37
CA ILE A 91 -13.14 1.91 3.35
C ILE A 91 -12.49 1.95 4.73
N ALA A 92 -11.18 1.71 4.82
CA ALA A 92 -10.43 1.67 6.07
C ALA A 92 -10.42 3.05 6.76
N ASN A 93 -10.29 4.12 5.98
CA ASN A 93 -10.35 5.50 6.47
C ASN A 93 -11.67 5.83 7.18
N LYS A 94 -12.77 5.13 6.86
CA LYS A 94 -14.07 5.31 7.53
C LYS A 94 -14.19 4.56 8.84
N LYS A 95 -13.37 3.53 9.07
CA LYS A 95 -13.47 2.64 10.24
C LYS A 95 -12.54 3.03 11.39
N GLU A 96 -11.77 4.11 11.27
CA GLU A 96 -10.66 4.51 12.15
C GLU A 96 -9.59 3.40 12.36
N GLY A 97 -8.31 3.77 12.36
CA GLY A 97 -7.22 2.91 12.84
C GLY A 97 -6.19 2.44 11.80
N VAL A 98 -6.55 2.20 10.55
CA VAL A 98 -5.60 1.77 9.51
C VAL A 98 -5.79 2.57 8.22
N HIS A 99 -4.67 3.04 7.66
CA HIS A 99 -4.63 3.81 6.43
C HIS A 99 -3.69 3.15 5.44
N PHE A 100 -4.16 2.93 4.21
CA PHE A 100 -3.34 2.38 3.14
C PHE A 100 -3.07 3.45 2.09
N HIS A 101 -1.85 3.49 1.58
CA HIS A 101 -1.49 4.38 0.48
C HIS A 101 -0.55 3.64 -0.46
N ILE A 102 -0.81 3.76 -1.76
CA ILE A 102 0.09 3.28 -2.81
C ILE A 102 0.65 4.51 -3.51
N THR A 103 1.96 4.56 -3.62
CA THR A 103 2.70 5.69 -4.19
C THR A 103 3.78 5.18 -5.14
N SER A 104 4.37 6.05 -5.94
CA SER A 104 5.51 5.70 -6.82
C SER A 104 6.23 6.98 -7.25
N LEU A 105 7.52 6.89 -7.53
CA LEU A 105 8.29 7.98 -8.15
C LEU A 105 7.80 8.28 -9.58
N LYS A 106 7.14 7.33 -10.24
CA LYS A 106 6.59 7.47 -11.61
C LYS A 106 5.12 7.05 -11.64
N PRO A 107 4.21 7.78 -10.96
CA PRO A 107 2.84 7.33 -10.77
C PRO A 107 2.02 7.49 -12.06
N VAL A 108 1.25 6.46 -12.43
CA VAL A 108 0.29 6.54 -13.57
C VAL A 108 -0.92 7.40 -13.20
N ASN A 109 -1.41 7.23 -11.97
CA ASN A 109 -2.46 8.07 -11.41
C ASN A 109 -1.77 9.21 -10.63
N PRO A 110 -1.95 10.49 -11.00
CA PRO A 110 -1.32 11.63 -10.32
C PRO A 110 -1.63 11.71 -8.82
N LYS A 111 -2.76 11.13 -8.37
CA LYS A 111 -3.12 11.07 -6.94
C LYS A 111 -2.19 10.17 -6.11
N ASN A 112 -1.39 9.33 -6.75
CA ASN A 112 -0.41 8.45 -6.10
C ASN A 112 0.98 9.11 -6.04
N LYS A 113 1.07 10.43 -6.14
CA LYS A 113 2.34 11.15 -5.98
C LYS A 113 2.80 11.05 -4.52
N PRO A 114 4.09 10.75 -4.26
CA PRO A 114 4.59 10.64 -2.90
C PRO A 114 4.61 11.99 -2.20
N THR A 115 4.39 11.93 -0.89
CA THR A 115 4.79 12.98 0.05
C THR A 115 6.33 13.06 0.13
N PRO A 116 6.92 14.17 0.64
CA PRO A 116 8.37 14.27 0.77
C PRO A 116 9.02 13.12 1.57
N MET A 117 8.32 12.62 2.60
CA MET A 117 8.77 11.48 3.40
C MET A 117 8.76 10.17 2.60
N GLU A 118 7.66 9.90 1.88
CA GLU A 118 7.55 8.72 1.02
C GLU A 118 8.56 8.76 -0.13
N GLU A 119 8.80 9.93 -0.73
CA GLU A 119 9.78 10.09 -1.81
C GLU A 119 11.20 9.75 -1.34
N LYS A 120 11.57 10.20 -0.13
CA LYS A 120 12.83 9.81 0.50
C LYS A 120 12.92 8.30 0.65
N PHE A 121 11.88 7.66 1.19
CA PHE A 121 11.88 6.21 1.42
C PHE A 121 11.93 5.41 0.11
N LEU A 122 11.21 5.83 -0.93
CA LEU A 122 11.30 5.23 -2.25
C LEU A 122 12.73 5.23 -2.80
N LYS A 123 13.44 6.38 -2.67
CA LYS A 123 14.86 6.49 -3.07
C LYS A 123 15.78 5.65 -2.20
N ASP A 124 15.48 5.50 -0.92
CA ASP A 124 16.26 4.63 -0.02
C ASP A 124 16.06 3.14 -0.36
N PHE A 125 14.86 2.75 -0.79
CA PHE A 125 14.61 1.37 -1.24
C PHE A 125 15.37 1.05 -2.53
N GLU A 126 15.52 2.01 -3.46
CA GLU A 126 16.34 1.84 -4.67
C GLU A 126 17.82 1.56 -4.32
N LYS A 127 18.27 1.98 -3.13
CA LYS A 127 19.62 1.71 -2.60
C LYS A 127 19.71 0.41 -1.78
N GLY A 128 18.62 -0.36 -1.70
CA GLY A 128 18.61 -1.68 -1.04
C GLY A 128 18.03 -1.71 0.37
N ILE A 129 17.50 -0.59 0.90
CA ILE A 129 16.73 -0.62 2.16
C ILE A 129 15.48 -1.49 1.95
N LYS A 130 15.21 -2.38 2.91
CA LYS A 130 14.14 -3.39 2.78
C LYS A 130 12.76 -2.87 3.13
N GLU A 131 12.68 -2.07 4.19
CA GLU A 131 11.45 -1.50 4.73
C GLU A 131 11.81 -0.36 5.70
N THR A 132 10.82 0.44 6.07
CA THR A 132 10.97 1.51 7.06
C THR A 132 9.72 1.59 7.93
N GLY A 133 9.91 1.96 9.20
CA GLY A 133 8.83 2.09 10.16
C GLY A 133 9.14 3.19 11.17
N VAL A 134 8.19 4.09 11.42
CA VAL A 134 8.39 5.22 12.33
C VAL A 134 7.08 5.70 12.92
N PHE A 135 7.10 6.08 14.21
CA PHE A 135 5.96 6.76 14.82
C PHE A 135 5.87 8.21 14.31
N ILE A 136 4.72 8.59 13.78
CA ILE A 136 4.42 9.94 13.34
C ILE A 136 3.24 10.51 14.15
N LYS A 137 3.29 11.81 14.44
CA LYS A 137 2.15 12.54 15.02
C LYS A 137 1.34 13.18 13.89
N LYS A 138 0.02 13.02 13.94
CA LYS A 138 -0.94 13.72 13.08
C LYS A 138 -2.03 14.30 13.97
N GLY A 139 -1.93 15.60 14.26
CA GLY A 139 -2.74 16.24 15.30
C GLY A 139 -2.47 15.61 16.67
N GLU A 140 -3.54 15.26 17.39
CA GLU A 140 -3.47 14.62 18.71
C GLU A 140 -3.21 13.10 18.64
N LYS A 141 -3.37 12.50 17.45
CA LYS A 141 -3.20 11.06 17.25
C LYS A 141 -1.76 10.71 16.87
N THR A 142 -1.25 9.62 17.43
CA THR A 142 0.03 9.01 17.05
C THR A 142 -0.23 7.80 16.16
N PHE A 143 0.37 7.77 14.98
CA PHE A 143 0.29 6.66 14.04
C PHE A 143 1.64 5.98 13.92
N TYR A 144 1.63 4.68 13.65
CA TYR A 144 2.83 3.99 13.17
C TYR A 144 2.80 4.00 11.64
N PHE A 145 3.72 4.74 11.03
CA PHE A 145 3.92 4.76 9.59
C PHE A 145 4.84 3.61 9.21
N TYR A 146 4.44 2.80 8.24
CA TYR A 146 5.23 1.71 7.70
C TYR A 146 5.20 1.79 6.18
N MET A 147 6.35 1.53 5.55
CA MET A 147 6.47 1.49 4.11
C MET A 147 7.51 0.46 3.69
N ALA A 148 7.20 -0.28 2.62
CA ALA A 148 8.10 -1.25 2.01
C ALA A 148 7.90 -1.23 0.49
N PRO A 149 8.94 -1.54 -0.31
CA PRO A 149 8.89 -1.42 -1.75
C PRO A 149 8.09 -2.55 -2.42
N LEU A 150 7.32 -2.19 -3.44
CA LEU A 150 6.66 -3.10 -4.36
C LEU A 150 7.58 -3.39 -5.54
N ARG A 151 8.23 -4.56 -5.48
CA ARG A 151 9.13 -5.01 -6.55
C ARG A 151 8.35 -5.47 -7.77
N THR A 152 8.88 -5.13 -8.94
CA THR A 152 8.28 -5.50 -10.23
C THR A 152 8.55 -6.97 -10.53
N GLU A 153 7.48 -7.74 -10.65
CA GLU A 153 7.52 -9.14 -11.09
C GLU A 153 7.18 -9.27 -12.59
N LYS A 154 7.43 -10.44 -13.20
CA LYS A 154 7.06 -10.71 -14.60
C LYS A 154 5.59 -10.41 -14.88
N VAL A 155 4.68 -10.75 -13.95
CA VAL A 155 3.24 -10.50 -14.08
C VAL A 155 2.91 -8.99 -14.11
N CYS A 156 3.72 -8.16 -13.45
CA CYS A 156 3.54 -6.70 -13.42
C CYS A 156 3.83 -6.08 -14.80
N LEU A 157 4.74 -6.68 -15.57
CA LEU A 157 5.16 -6.17 -16.88
C LEU A 157 4.07 -6.26 -17.95
N LYS A 158 3.02 -7.08 -17.75
CA LYS A 158 1.83 -7.10 -18.62
C LYS A 158 1.24 -5.69 -18.83
N CYS A 159 1.31 -4.85 -17.79
CA CYS A 159 0.83 -3.46 -17.83
C CYS A 159 1.96 -2.43 -17.75
N HIS A 160 3.01 -2.73 -16.96
CA HIS A 160 4.05 -1.75 -16.63
C HIS A 160 5.28 -1.76 -17.56
N ALA A 161 5.38 -2.70 -18.52
CA ALA A 161 6.49 -2.71 -19.48
C ALA A 161 6.57 -1.41 -20.30
N LYS A 162 5.43 -0.83 -20.67
CA LYS A 162 5.35 0.44 -21.42
C LYS A 162 5.87 1.65 -20.63
N GLN A 163 6.01 1.54 -19.31
CA GLN A 163 6.60 2.58 -18.46
C GLN A 163 8.12 2.43 -18.30
N GLY A 164 8.72 1.41 -18.92
CA GLY A 164 10.16 1.14 -18.87
C GLY A 164 10.61 0.32 -17.66
N TYR A 165 9.68 -0.20 -16.84
CA TYR A 165 10.01 -1.06 -15.72
C TYR A 165 10.55 -2.43 -16.17
N LYS A 166 11.49 -2.95 -15.41
CA LYS A 166 12.09 -4.28 -15.54
C LYS A 166 11.83 -5.11 -14.28
N VAL A 167 12.01 -6.43 -14.38
CA VAL A 167 11.91 -7.31 -13.22
C VAL A 167 12.95 -6.88 -12.18
N GLY A 168 12.52 -6.71 -10.93
CA GLY A 168 13.36 -6.27 -9.82
C GLY A 168 13.28 -4.77 -9.51
N ASP A 169 12.82 -3.95 -10.47
CA ASP A 169 12.65 -2.51 -10.27
C ASP A 169 11.59 -2.22 -9.20
N ILE A 170 11.74 -1.08 -8.52
CA ILE A 170 10.78 -0.61 -7.52
C ILE A 170 9.68 0.19 -8.22
N ASN A 171 8.46 -0.34 -8.16
CA ASN A 171 7.28 0.25 -8.78
C ASN A 171 6.23 0.61 -7.72
N GLY A 172 6.72 1.40 -6.76
CA GLY A 172 6.00 1.87 -5.58
C GLY A 172 6.51 1.27 -4.28
#